data_AF-A0A899FXN0-F1
#
_entry.id   AF-A0A899FXN0-F1
#
_cell.length_a   1.000
_cell.length_b   1.000
_cell.length_c   1.000
_cell.angle_alpha   90.00
_cell.angle_beta   90.00
_cell.angle_gamma   90.00
#
_symmetry.space_group_name_H-M   'P 1'
#
loop_
_entity.id
_entity.type
_entity.pdbx_description
1 polymer ?
#
loop_
_entity_poly.entity_id
_entity_poly.type
_entity_poly.pdbx_seq_one_letter_code
_entity_poly.pdbx_strand_id
1 'polypeptide(L)'
;MGKFCVNSRYCSLICYGSQIHLKCSEFFYKDNVEQEIKNRKITKKEKTEMLHLLSKYSYNQDIENLEFLDNKKLSEKIKKSTLKDRMKDIDIENASFEEIWDHLESNEREEFVHLAMAYNNDIR
;
A
#
# COMPACT_ATOMS: atom_id res chain seq x y z
N MET A 1 -5.62 -32.98 37.70
CA MET A 1 -4.16 -32.71 37.58
C MET A 1 -3.69 -33.10 36.19
N GLY A 2 -3.56 -32.13 35.28
CA GLY A 2 -2.98 -32.37 33.97
C GLY A 2 -1.48 -32.58 34.10
N LYS A 3 -1.01 -33.79 33.78
CA LYS A 3 0.43 -34.10 33.74
C LYS A 3 1.05 -33.24 32.63
N PHE A 4 1.76 -32.19 33.02
CA PHE A 4 2.66 -31.48 32.12
C PHE A 4 3.81 -32.45 31.76
N CYS A 5 3.93 -32.75 30.46
CA CYS A 5 5.05 -33.53 29.95
C CYS A 5 6.35 -32.79 30.29
N VAL A 6 7.22 -33.51 31.01
CA VAL A 6 8.44 -33.02 31.61
C VAL A 6 9.40 -32.48 30.54
N ASN A 7 9.75 -31.21 30.70
CA ASN A 7 11.04 -30.58 30.39
C ASN A 7 11.86 -31.22 29.25
N SER A 8 11.40 -31.06 28.01
CA SER A 8 12.26 -31.12 26.83
C SER A 8 11.76 -30.09 25.85
N ARG A 9 12.67 -29.30 25.25
CA ARG A 9 12.32 -28.24 24.29
C ARG A 9 11.66 -28.77 23.01
N TYR A 10 11.52 -30.09 22.89
CA TYR A 10 10.97 -30.78 21.74
C TYR A 10 10.03 -31.90 22.18
N CYS A 11 8.85 -31.94 21.57
CA CYS A 11 7.89 -33.02 21.74
C CYS A 11 8.42 -34.31 21.10
N SER A 12 8.21 -35.46 21.74
CA SER A 12 8.50 -36.75 21.10
C SER A 12 7.58 -36.99 19.89
N LEU A 13 7.98 -37.85 18.95
CA LEU A 13 7.17 -38.18 17.75
C LEU A 13 5.75 -38.65 18.10
N ILE A 14 5.60 -39.32 19.25
CA ILE A 14 4.31 -39.76 19.78
C ILE A 14 3.43 -38.57 20.18
N CYS A 15 4.03 -37.50 20.69
CA CYS A 15 3.31 -36.27 21.03
C CYS A 15 2.92 -35.48 19.78
N TYR A 16 3.75 -35.46 18.74
CA TYR A 16 3.46 -34.74 17.49
C TYR A 16 2.19 -35.25 16.79
N GLY A 17 1.95 -36.56 16.79
CA GLY A 17 0.74 -37.17 16.20
C GLY A 17 -0.49 -37.20 17.12
N SER A 18 -0.39 -36.67 18.34
CA SER A 18 -1.45 -36.79 19.36
C SER A 18 -2.32 -35.53 19.41
N GLN A 19 -3.64 -35.68 19.35
CA GLN A 19 -4.59 -34.55 19.42
C GLN A 19 -4.48 -33.74 20.71
N ILE A 20 -3.98 -34.35 21.79
CA ILE A 20 -3.82 -33.71 23.12
C ILE A 20 -2.67 -32.70 23.14
N HIS A 21 -1.70 -32.82 22.22
CA HIS A 21 -0.50 -31.98 22.14
C HIS A 21 -0.44 -31.12 20.87
N LEU A 22 -1.55 -30.96 20.14
CA LEU A 22 -1.64 -30.11 18.95
C LEU A 22 -1.14 -28.66 19.23
N LYS A 23 -1.41 -28.18 20.45
CA LYS A 23 -1.01 -26.83 20.91
C LYS A 23 0.50 -26.68 21.14
N CYS A 24 1.25 -27.79 21.28
CA CYS A 24 2.69 -27.72 21.54
C CYS A 24 3.48 -27.34 20.28
N SER A 25 3.10 -27.85 19.11
CA SER A 25 3.72 -27.48 17.84
C SER A 25 3.19 -26.14 17.34
N GLU A 26 1.91 -25.84 17.53
CA GLU A 26 1.30 -24.56 17.14
C GLU A 26 1.97 -23.36 17.84
N PHE A 27 2.20 -23.43 19.15
CA PHE A 27 2.87 -22.36 19.89
C PHE A 27 4.29 -22.12 19.38
N PHE A 28 5.04 -23.20 19.12
CA PHE A 28 6.38 -23.11 18.54
C PHE A 28 6.35 -22.46 17.14
N TYR A 29 5.47 -22.92 16.24
CA TYR A 29 5.37 -22.33 14.89
C TYR A 29 4.95 -20.87 14.94
N LYS A 30 3.99 -20.53 15.80
CA LYS A 30 3.54 -19.15 16.00
C LYS A 30 4.70 -18.27 16.46
N ASP A 31 5.42 -18.66 17.50
CA ASP A 31 6.56 -17.90 18.03
C ASP A 31 7.66 -17.73 16.98
N ASN A 32 7.97 -18.78 16.21
CA ASN A 32 8.95 -18.70 15.13
C ASN A 32 8.51 -17.75 14.01
N VAL A 33 7.26 -17.86 13.55
CA VAL A 33 6.71 -16.96 12.51
C VAL A 33 6.71 -15.52 13.00
N GLU A 34 6.29 -15.27 14.24
CA GLU A 34 6.30 -13.92 14.83
C GLU A 34 7.72 -13.36 14.94
N GLN A 35 8.70 -14.17 15.35
CA GLN A 35 10.09 -13.73 15.44
C GLN A 35 10.69 -13.47 14.06
N GLU A 36 10.43 -14.32 13.07
CA GLU A 36 10.87 -14.09 11.70
C GLU A 36 10.27 -12.81 11.12
N ILE A 37 8.98 -12.55 11.35
CA ILE A 37 8.34 -11.29 10.91
C ILE A 37 8.99 -10.08 11.58
N LYS A 38 9.27 -10.14 12.89
CA LYS A 38 9.92 -9.05 13.63
C LYS A 38 11.37 -8.82 13.19
N ASN A 39 12.10 -9.89 12.89
CA ASN A 39 13.52 -9.83 12.53
C ASN A 39 13.75 -9.57 11.05
N ARG A 40 12.72 -9.74 10.21
CA ARG A 40 12.80 -9.45 8.78
C ARG A 40 13.05 -7.97 8.55
N LYS A 41 14.23 -7.66 8.01
CA LYS A 41 14.56 -6.32 7.53
C LYS A 41 13.99 -6.14 6.12
N ILE A 42 13.15 -5.13 5.94
CA ILE A 42 12.61 -4.77 4.63
C ILE A 42 13.72 -4.09 3.82
N THR A 43 13.98 -4.59 2.61
CA THR A 43 14.93 -3.96 1.70
C THR A 43 14.36 -2.66 1.13
N LYS A 44 15.24 -1.75 0.68
CA LYS A 44 14.81 -0.51 0.01
C LYS A 44 13.94 -0.79 -1.23
N LYS A 45 14.22 -1.89 -1.94
CA LYS A 45 13.47 -2.33 -3.13
C LYS A 45 12.05 -2.73 -2.77
N GLU A 46 11.89 -3.65 -1.81
CA GLU A 46 10.55 -4.10 -1.35
C GLU A 46 9.73 -2.93 -0.80
N LYS A 47 10.36 -2.02 -0.05
CA LYS A 47 9.68 -0.80 0.43
C LYS A 47 9.17 0.06 -0.72
N THR A 48 9.99 0.24 -1.77
CA THR A 48 9.62 1.04 -2.94
C THR A 48 8.47 0.38 -3.72
N GLU A 49 8.52 -0.94 -3.89
CA GLU A 49 7.44 -1.70 -4.56
C GLU A 49 6.13 -1.64 -3.77
N MET A 50 6.19 -1.76 -2.44
CA MET A 50 5.02 -1.63 -1.57
C MET A 50 4.41 -0.23 -1.65
N LEU A 51 5.25 0.82 -1.62
CA LEU A 51 4.79 2.21 -1.78
C LEU A 51 4.20 2.45 -3.16
N HIS A 52 4.81 1.91 -4.22
CA HIS A 52 4.28 2.02 -5.58
C HIS A 52 2.90 1.36 -5.71
N LEU A 53 2.73 0.18 -5.09
CA LEU A 53 1.44 -0.51 -5.05
C LEU A 53 0.39 0.32 -4.29
N LEU A 54 0.75 0.85 -3.12
CA LEU A 54 -0.13 1.73 -2.35
C LEU A 54 -0.51 2.97 -3.15
N SER A 55 0.46 3.67 -3.78
CA SER A 55 0.19 4.84 -4.61
C SER A 55 -0.72 4.54 -5.80
N LYS A 56 -0.58 3.35 -6.39
CA LYS A 56 -1.42 2.92 -7.51
C LYS A 56 -2.90 2.76 -7.09
N TYR A 57 -3.15 2.36 -5.85
CA TYR A 57 -4.51 2.19 -5.32
C TYR A 57 -5.02 3.43 -4.57
N SER A 58 -4.14 4.25 -4.00
CA SER A 58 -4.48 5.49 -3.28
C SER A 58 -4.69 6.69 -4.21
N TYR A 59 -4.56 6.51 -5.52
CA TYR A 59 -5.01 7.51 -6.51
C TYR A 59 -6.51 7.85 -6.38
N ASN A 60 -7.27 7.10 -5.57
CA ASN A 60 -8.68 7.32 -5.27
C ASN A 60 -8.96 7.97 -3.90
N GLN A 61 -7.95 8.30 -3.07
CA GLN A 61 -8.18 8.98 -1.79
C GLN A 61 -6.91 9.65 -1.23
N ASP A 62 -6.88 10.98 -1.28
CA ASP A 62 -6.13 11.92 -0.45
C ASP A 62 -4.68 11.55 -0.04
N ILE A 63 -3.73 11.77 -0.96
CA ILE A 63 -2.28 11.67 -0.70
C ILE A 63 -1.72 12.93 0.00
N GLU A 64 -2.54 13.89 0.42
CA GLU A 64 -2.03 15.09 1.12
C GLU A 64 -1.55 14.81 2.56
N ASN A 65 -1.89 13.67 3.16
CA ASN A 65 -1.53 13.35 4.56
C ASN A 65 -0.31 12.45 4.76
N LEU A 66 0.49 12.18 3.72
CA LEU A 66 1.72 11.37 3.82
C LEU A 66 2.98 12.17 4.22
N GLU A 67 2.80 13.28 4.96
CA GLU A 67 3.89 14.13 5.49
C GLU A 67 4.77 13.44 6.55
N PHE A 68 4.48 12.19 6.93
CA PHE A 68 5.23 11.46 7.95
C PHE A 68 6.53 10.79 7.46
N LEU A 69 6.83 10.83 6.16
CA LEU A 69 8.03 10.18 5.60
C LEU A 69 9.12 11.20 5.25
N ASP A 70 9.78 11.73 6.27
CA ASP A 70 11.07 12.42 6.13
C ASP A 70 12.15 11.42 5.64
N ASN A 71 12.19 11.20 4.33
CA ASN A 71 13.31 10.63 3.61
C ASN A 71 13.60 11.52 2.39
N LYS A 72 14.21 12.67 2.68
CA LYS A 72 14.74 13.71 1.78
C LYS A 72 15.66 13.25 0.62
N LYS A 73 15.77 11.93 0.36
CA LYS A 73 16.59 11.33 -0.72
C LYS A 73 15.82 10.42 -1.69
N LEU A 74 14.56 10.05 -1.41
CA LEU A 74 13.77 9.24 -2.37
C LEU A 74 12.91 10.12 -3.31
N SER A 75 12.75 11.39 -2.98
CA SER A 75 11.87 12.34 -3.67
C SER A 75 12.40 12.87 -5.01
N GLU A 76 13.61 12.53 -5.45
CA GLU A 76 14.16 13.11 -6.68
C GLU A 76 13.92 12.26 -7.94
N LYS A 77 13.70 10.94 -7.79
CA LYS A 77 13.57 10.04 -8.95
C LYS A 77 12.14 9.72 -9.38
N ILE A 78 11.16 10.13 -8.59
CA ILE A 78 9.71 9.97 -8.87
C ILE A 78 9.00 11.29 -8.54
N LYS A 79 9.54 12.42 -9.00
CA LYS A 79 8.72 13.63 -9.15
C LYS A 79 8.06 13.55 -10.52
N LYS A 80 6.96 12.81 -10.59
CA LYS A 80 5.97 13.06 -11.66
C LYS A 80 5.54 14.52 -11.50
N SER A 81 5.61 15.32 -12.56
CA SER A 81 5.17 16.71 -12.51
C SER A 81 3.75 16.74 -11.96
N THR A 82 3.49 17.61 -10.98
CA THR A 82 2.14 17.73 -10.43
C THR A 82 1.24 18.40 -11.46
N LEU A 83 -0.08 18.16 -11.41
CA LEU A 83 -1.04 18.84 -12.30
C LEU A 83 -0.86 20.37 -12.26
N LYS A 84 -0.60 20.90 -11.06
CA LYS A 84 -0.30 22.31 -10.83
C LYS A 84 0.92 22.79 -11.62
N ASP A 85 1.96 21.97 -11.75
CA ASP A 85 3.13 22.32 -12.54
C ASP A 85 2.81 22.35 -14.03
N ARG A 86 1.94 21.44 -14.51
CA ARG A 86 1.54 21.38 -15.93
C ARG A 86 0.56 22.48 -16.34
N MET A 87 -0.30 22.94 -15.43
CA MET A 87 -1.31 23.97 -15.71
C MET A 87 -0.84 25.40 -15.41
N LYS A 88 0.41 25.59 -14.95
CA LYS A 88 0.90 26.88 -14.45
C LYS A 88 0.91 27.99 -15.51
N ASP A 89 1.13 27.63 -16.75
CA ASP A 89 1.33 28.57 -17.87
C ASP A 89 0.10 28.68 -18.79
N ILE A 90 -1.02 28.04 -18.42
CA ILE A 90 -2.27 28.08 -19.18
C ILE A 90 -3.13 29.24 -18.68
N ASP A 91 -3.57 30.09 -19.60
CA ASP A 91 -4.57 31.10 -19.31
C ASP A 91 -5.98 30.51 -19.43
N ILE A 92 -6.57 30.11 -18.28
CA ILE A 92 -7.85 29.40 -18.22
C ILE A 92 -9.00 30.22 -18.83
N GLU A 93 -8.92 31.55 -18.80
CA GLU A 93 -9.98 32.42 -19.29
C GLU A 93 -10.01 32.51 -20.84
N ASN A 94 -8.88 32.23 -21.48
CA ASN A 94 -8.72 32.36 -22.94
C ASN A 94 -8.32 31.05 -23.64
N ALA A 95 -7.91 30.02 -22.90
CA ALA A 95 -7.49 28.74 -23.45
C ALA A 95 -8.67 27.97 -24.05
N SER A 96 -8.40 27.26 -25.15
CA SER A 96 -9.39 26.36 -25.75
C SER A 96 -9.59 25.09 -24.91
N PHE A 97 -10.70 24.40 -25.16
CA PHE A 97 -10.96 23.09 -24.54
C PHE A 97 -9.83 22.11 -24.84
N GLU A 98 -9.39 22.03 -26.09
CA GLU A 98 -8.31 21.15 -26.53
C GLU A 98 -6.99 21.48 -25.84
N GLU A 99 -6.68 22.77 -25.66
CA GLU A 99 -5.46 23.20 -24.97
C GLU A 99 -5.44 22.77 -23.51
N ILE A 100 -6.56 22.91 -22.80
CA ILE A 100 -6.69 22.45 -21.41
C ILE A 100 -6.63 20.92 -21.35
N TRP A 101 -7.31 20.25 -22.28
CA TRP A 101 -7.37 18.80 -22.37
C TRP A 101 -6.00 18.16 -22.59
N ASP A 102 -5.16 18.78 -23.42
CA ASP A 102 -3.81 18.31 -23.76
C ASP A 102 -2.79 18.38 -22.61
N HIS A 103 -3.08 19.16 -21.57
CA HIS A 103 -2.26 19.22 -20.37
C HIS A 103 -2.65 18.19 -19.29
N LEU A 104 -3.80 17.53 -19.46
CA LEU A 104 -4.27 16.44 -18.61
C LEU A 104 -3.69 15.10 -19.07
N GLU A 105 -3.30 14.27 -18.11
CA GLU A 105 -2.90 12.89 -18.38
C GLU A 105 -4.10 11.97 -18.62
N SER A 106 -3.86 10.81 -19.22
CA SER A 106 -4.92 9.86 -19.60
C SER A 106 -5.85 9.47 -18.43
N ASN A 107 -5.30 9.29 -17.23
CA ASN A 107 -6.06 8.95 -16.03
C ASN A 107 -6.90 10.14 -15.52
N GLU A 108 -6.37 11.36 -15.61
CA GLU A 108 -7.09 12.58 -15.17
C GLU A 108 -8.25 12.89 -16.12
N ARG A 109 -8.07 12.64 -17.42
CA ARG A 109 -9.14 12.73 -18.42
C ARG A 109 -10.27 11.74 -18.13
N GLU A 110 -9.91 10.52 -17.77
CA GLU A 110 -10.88 9.46 -17.41
C GLU A 110 -11.68 9.85 -16.17
N GLU A 111 -11.01 10.34 -15.13
CA GLU A 111 -11.66 10.86 -13.92
C GLU A 111 -12.60 12.03 -14.22
N PHE A 112 -12.16 12.98 -15.06
CA PHE A 112 -12.99 14.09 -15.49
C PHE A 112 -14.26 13.62 -16.21
N VAL A 113 -14.14 12.65 -17.13
CA VAL A 113 -15.30 12.09 -17.85
C VAL A 113 -16.24 11.40 -16.87
N HIS A 114 -15.72 10.65 -15.90
CA HIS A 114 -16.54 10.02 -14.87
C HIS A 114 -17.32 11.05 -14.03
N LEU A 115 -16.67 12.12 -13.59
CA LEU A 115 -17.33 13.21 -12.85
C LEU A 115 -18.38 13.91 -13.70
N ALA A 116 -18.09 14.20 -14.96
CA ALA A 116 -19.04 14.82 -15.89
C ALA A 116 -20.26 13.93 -16.15
N MET A 117 -20.05 12.61 -16.30
CA MET A 117 -21.13 11.64 -16.43
C MET A 117 -21.97 11.56 -15.15
N ALA A 118 -21.35 11.53 -13.98
CA ALA A 118 -22.05 11.51 -12.70
C ALA A 118 -22.92 12.76 -12.51
N TYR A 119 -22.36 13.95 -12.75
CA TYR A 119 -23.10 15.21 -12.66
C TYR A 119 -24.30 15.28 -13.61
N ASN A 120 -24.14 14.79 -14.84
CA ASN A 120 -25.25 14.74 -15.81
C ASN A 120 -26.37 13.78 -15.40
N ASN A 121 -26.08 12.78 -14.57
CA ASN A 121 -27.08 11.86 -14.04
C ASN A 121 -27.82 12.42 -12.81
N ASP A 122 -27.19 13.29 -12.01
CA ASP A 122 -27.83 13.92 -10.85
C ASP A 122 -28.77 15.09 -11.21
N ILE A 123 -28.67 15.62 -12.44
CA ILE A 123 -29.55 16.70 -12.94
C ILE A 123 -30.80 16.15 -13.66
N ARG A 124 -30.92 14.83 -13.82
CA ARG A 124 -32.03 14.18 -14.52
C ARG A 124 -33.01 13.52 -13.55
#